data_AF-J2P963-F1
#
_entry.id   AF-J2P963-F1
#
_cell.length_a   1.000
_cell.length_b   1.000
_cell.length_c   1.000
_cell.angle_alpha   90.00
_cell.angle_beta   90.00
_cell.angle_gamma   90.00
#
_symmetry.space_group_name_H-M   'P 1'
#
loop_
_entity.id
_entity.type
_entity.pdbx_description
1 polymer ?
#
loop_
_entity_poly.entity_id
_entity_poly.type
_entity_poly.pdbx_seq_one_letter_code
_entity_poly.pdbx_strand_id
1 'polypeptide(L)'
;MIRLPWLAGIGAALLALGAWGGWTVSDWRHDSKALDALADATKATNEAAQHMRAQGDLYEKDRQDDQSQSMVRESRISTIYRDVAVPADCAVPDAAGSVLDDAIGAANARRSGQSGSGLPAGGSAPVAVR
;
A
#
# COMPACT_ATOMS: atom_id res chain seq x y z
N MET A 1 -30.48 62.98 53.62
CA MET A 1 -29.59 61.98 52.98
C MET A 1 -30.46 60.83 52.46
N ILE A 2 -30.84 60.86 51.18
CA ILE A 2 -31.68 59.82 50.58
C ILE A 2 -30.76 58.64 50.26
N ARG A 3 -30.92 57.53 50.98
CA ARG A 3 -30.22 56.28 50.63
C ARG A 3 -30.95 55.70 49.41
N LEU A 4 -30.26 55.58 48.27
CA LEU A 4 -30.75 54.92 47.04
C LEU A 4 -30.17 53.49 46.92
N PRO A 5 -30.55 52.52 47.77
CA PRO A 5 -30.09 51.13 47.63
C PRO A 5 -30.58 50.44 46.34
N TRP A 6 -31.53 51.04 45.63
CA TRP A 6 -32.21 50.49 44.46
C TRP A 6 -31.35 50.64 43.19
N LEU A 7 -30.59 51.73 43.08
CA LEU A 7 -29.60 51.90 42.01
C LEU A 7 -28.43 50.93 42.16
N ALA A 8 -28.00 50.65 43.39
CA ALA A 8 -26.97 49.64 43.66
C ALA A 8 -27.46 48.23 43.29
N GLY A 9 -28.74 47.91 43.57
CA GLY A 9 -29.35 46.63 43.17
C GLY A 9 -29.45 46.44 41.65
N ILE A 10 -29.84 47.49 40.90
CA ILE A 10 -29.91 47.44 39.43
C ILE A 10 -28.51 47.26 38.82
N GLY A 11 -27.51 47.98 39.33
CA GLY A 11 -26.12 47.82 38.90
C GLY A 11 -25.59 46.40 39.11
N ALA A 12 -25.89 45.80 40.27
CA ALA A 12 -25.51 44.42 40.56
C ALA A 12 -26.18 43.40 39.64
N ALA A 13 -27.47 43.59 39.31
CA ALA A 13 -28.20 42.71 38.40
C ALA A 13 -27.65 42.75 36.97
N LEU A 14 -27.30 43.94 36.46
CA LEU A 14 -26.69 44.09 35.13
C LEU A 14 -25.30 43.45 35.06
N LEU A 15 -24.49 43.58 36.10
CA LEU A 15 -23.19 42.92 36.18
C LEU A 15 -23.34 41.40 36.23
N ALA A 16 -24.32 40.87 36.97
CA ALA A 16 -24.58 39.44 37.02
C ALA A 16 -25.01 38.88 35.65
N LEU A 17 -25.89 39.59 34.93
CA LEU A 17 -26.31 39.21 33.57
C LEU A 17 -25.17 39.31 32.56
N GLY A 18 -24.35 40.36 32.64
CA GLY A 18 -23.18 40.52 31.78
C GLY A 18 -22.11 39.47 32.03
N ALA A 19 -21.86 39.11 33.30
CA ALA A 19 -20.93 38.04 33.65
C ALA A 19 -21.44 36.67 33.18
N TRP A 20 -22.73 36.39 33.36
CA TRP A 20 -23.33 35.13 32.91
C TRP A 20 -23.34 35.02 31.38
N GLY A 21 -23.79 36.06 30.69
CA GLY A 21 -23.81 36.09 29.22
C GLY A 21 -22.41 36.08 28.61
N GLY A 22 -21.44 36.73 29.25
CA GLY A 22 -20.04 36.70 28.83
C GLY A 22 -19.42 35.30 28.99
N TRP A 23 -19.75 34.60 30.08
CA TRP A 23 -19.27 33.24 30.33
C TRP A 23 -19.82 32.25 29.29
N THR A 24 -21.12 32.29 28.99
CA THR A 24 -21.72 31.40 27.98
C THR A 24 -21.15 31.64 26.59
N VAL A 25 -20.99 32.89 26.15
CA VAL A 25 -20.39 33.15 24.83
C VAL A 25 -18.94 32.63 24.74
N SER A 26 -18.18 32.74 25.84
CA SER A 26 -16.83 32.18 25.90
C SER A 26 -16.85 30.66 25.80
N ASP A 27 -17.76 30.01 26.52
CA ASP A 27 -17.95 28.55 26.53
C ASP A 27 -18.27 28.01 25.13
N TRP A 28 -19.24 28.62 24.44
CA TRP A 28 -19.63 28.24 23.08
C TRP A 28 -18.48 28.40 22.09
N ARG A 29 -17.63 29.42 22.28
CA ARG A 29 -16.44 29.63 21.46
C ARG A 29 -15.36 28.59 21.74
N HIS A 30 -15.25 28.07 22.95
CA HIS A 30 -14.35 26.96 23.25
C HIS A 30 -14.85 25.65 22.66
N ASP A 31 -16.15 25.36 22.78
CA ASP A 31 -16.77 24.18 22.19
C ASP A 31 -16.66 24.18 20.66
N SER A 32 -16.88 25.33 20.02
CA SER A 32 -16.75 25.46 18.57
C SER A 32 -15.32 25.13 18.11
N LYS A 33 -14.30 25.62 18.82
CA LYS A 33 -12.90 25.30 18.53
C LYS A 33 -12.56 23.84 18.75
N ALA A 34 -13.15 23.21 19.77
CA ALA A 34 -12.97 21.79 20.02
C ALA A 34 -13.60 20.94 18.90
N LEU A 35 -14.78 21.34 18.43
CA LEU A 35 -15.44 20.71 17.27
C LEU A 35 -14.66 20.88 15.98
N ASP A 36 -14.11 22.07 15.71
CA ASP A 36 -13.26 22.31 14.54
C ASP A 36 -12.01 21.41 14.58
N ALA A 37 -11.34 21.32 15.74
CA ALA A 37 -10.19 20.45 15.91
C ALA A 37 -10.53 18.96 15.72
N LEU A 38 -11.70 18.53 16.19
CA LEU A 38 -12.22 17.18 15.97
C LEU A 38 -12.53 16.93 14.49
N ALA A 39 -13.12 17.90 13.80
CA ALA A 39 -13.43 17.81 12.37
C ALA A 39 -12.14 17.68 11.55
N ASP A 40 -11.12 18.49 11.84
CA ASP A 40 -9.82 18.43 11.18
C ASP A 40 -9.11 17.09 11.43
N ALA A 41 -9.12 16.60 12.67
CA ALA A 41 -8.56 15.28 13.01
C ALA A 41 -9.30 14.14 12.30
N THR A 42 -10.63 14.22 12.23
CA THR A 42 -11.46 13.22 11.52
C THR A 42 -11.20 13.25 10.02
N LYS A 43 -11.04 14.44 9.44
CA LYS A 43 -10.70 14.60 8.03
C LYS A 43 -9.34 13.99 7.72
N ALA A 44 -8.31 14.31 8.51
CA ALA A 44 -6.96 13.77 8.31
C ALA A 44 -6.92 12.24 8.44
N THR A 45 -7.63 11.67 9.41
CA THR A 45 -7.72 10.20 9.56
C THR A 45 -8.46 9.55 8.40
N ASN A 46 -9.55 10.16 7.91
CA ASN A 46 -10.27 9.68 6.73
C ASN A 46 -9.42 9.74 5.46
N GLU A 47 -8.69 10.83 5.23
CA GLU A 47 -7.79 10.97 4.07
C GLU A 47 -6.67 9.91 4.11
N ALA A 48 -6.05 9.70 5.28
CA ALA A 48 -5.05 8.65 5.45
C ALA A 48 -5.63 7.25 5.20
N ALA A 49 -6.82 6.97 5.74
CA ALA A 49 -7.50 5.70 5.53
C ALA A 49 -7.89 5.49 4.06
N GLN A 50 -8.33 6.52 3.34
CA GLN A 50 -8.62 6.44 1.91
C GLN A 50 -7.35 6.14 1.10
N HIS A 51 -6.23 6.80 1.41
CA HIS A 51 -4.95 6.51 0.77
C HIS A 51 -4.50 5.05 0.97
N MET A 52 -4.62 4.53 2.20
CA MET A 52 -4.29 3.14 2.49
C MET A 52 -5.20 2.16 1.78
N ARG A 53 -6.52 2.43 1.72
CA ARG A 53 -7.48 1.60 0.98
C ARG A 53 -7.17 1.58 -0.50
N ALA A 54 -6.90 2.73 -1.11
CA ALA A 54 -6.57 2.81 -2.53
C ALA A 54 -5.31 1.98 -2.89
N GLN A 55 -4.29 2.01 -2.04
CA GLN A 55 -3.11 1.16 -2.23
C GLN A 55 -3.41 -0.32 -2.02
N GLY A 56 -4.24 -0.66 -1.03
CA GLY A 56 -4.70 -2.03 -0.78
C GLY A 56 -5.49 -2.59 -1.95
N ASP A 57 -6.41 -1.81 -2.52
CA ASP A 57 -7.24 -2.20 -3.65
C ASP A 57 -6.40 -2.48 -4.90
N LEU A 58 -5.37 -1.66 -5.16
CA LEU A 58 -4.43 -1.89 -6.24
C LEU A 58 -3.66 -3.20 -6.04
N TYR A 59 -3.15 -3.44 -4.82
CA TYR A 59 -2.40 -4.65 -4.52
C TYR A 59 -3.26 -5.91 -4.64
N GLU A 60 -4.50 -5.86 -4.16
CA GLU A 60 -5.44 -6.99 -4.26
C GLU A 60 -5.82 -7.25 -5.71
N LYS A 61 -6.00 -6.19 -6.51
CA LYS A 61 -6.23 -6.33 -7.95
C LYS A 61 -5.05 -7.01 -8.65
N ASP A 62 -3.82 -6.54 -8.42
CA ASP A 62 -2.62 -7.12 -9.01
C ASP A 62 -2.46 -8.59 -8.60
N ARG A 63 -2.70 -8.90 -7.32
CA ARG A 63 -2.70 -10.28 -6.81
C ARG A 63 -3.72 -11.18 -7.51
N GLN A 64 -4.94 -10.69 -7.73
CA GLN A 64 -5.98 -11.46 -8.43
C GLN A 64 -5.63 -11.67 -9.91
N ASP A 65 -5.09 -10.64 -10.57
CA ASP A 65 -4.65 -10.72 -11.95
C ASP A 65 -3.50 -11.75 -12.09
N ASP A 66 -2.51 -11.73 -11.20
CA ASP A 66 -1.43 -12.72 -11.15
C ASP A 66 -1.93 -14.14 -10.88
N GLN A 67 -2.88 -14.31 -9.96
CA GLN A 67 -3.47 -15.61 -9.67
C GLN A 67 -4.17 -16.18 -10.90
N SER A 68 -4.91 -15.36 -11.66
CA SER A 68 -5.55 -15.79 -12.90
C SER A 68 -4.53 -16.22 -13.96
N GLN A 69 -3.43 -15.47 -14.12
CA GLN A 69 -2.36 -15.80 -15.06
C GLN A 69 -1.63 -17.08 -14.66
N SER A 70 -1.40 -17.29 -13.36
CA SER A 70 -0.76 -18.50 -12.85
C SER A 70 -1.56 -19.76 -13.20
N MET A 71 -2.88 -19.72 -13.02
CA MET A 71 -3.79 -20.83 -13.36
C MET A 71 -3.78 -21.12 -14.87
N VAL A 72 -3.83 -20.09 -15.70
CA VAL A 72 -3.75 -20.22 -17.16
C VAL A 72 -2.41 -20.85 -17.58
N ARG A 73 -1.31 -20.40 -16.96
CA ARG A 73 0.03 -20.93 -17.24
C ARG A 73 0.16 -22.39 -16.83
N GLU A 74 -0.32 -22.76 -15.64
CA GLU A 74 -0.28 -24.14 -15.14
C GLU A 74 -1.10 -25.07 -16.04
N SER A 75 -2.33 -24.68 -16.40
CA SER A 75 -3.19 -25.42 -17.33
C SER A 75 -2.51 -25.63 -18.69
N ARG A 76 -1.84 -24.58 -19.21
CA ARG A 76 -1.11 -24.67 -20.48
C ARG A 76 0.11 -25.59 -20.39
N ILE A 77 0.89 -25.54 -19.30
CA ILE A 77 2.03 -26.42 -19.08
C ILE A 77 1.56 -27.87 -18.98
N SER A 78 0.52 -28.13 -18.19
CA SER A 78 -0.13 -29.44 -18.08
C SER A 78 -0.55 -29.97 -19.46
N THR A 79 -1.10 -29.11 -20.32
CA THR A 79 -1.55 -29.49 -21.66
C THR A 79 -0.37 -29.79 -22.59
N ILE A 80 0.66 -28.94 -22.62
CA ILE A 80 1.82 -29.09 -23.52
C ILE A 80 2.63 -30.35 -23.16
N TYR A 81 2.79 -30.63 -21.87
CA TYR A 81 3.64 -31.72 -21.40
C TYR A 81 2.85 -32.98 -21.01
N ARG A 82 1.54 -33.05 -21.28
CA ARG A 82 0.68 -34.19 -20.92
C ARG A 82 1.24 -35.51 -21.44
N ASP A 83 1.70 -35.51 -22.69
CA ASP A 83 2.10 -36.72 -23.42
C ASP A 83 3.62 -36.86 -23.52
N VAL A 84 4.38 -36.02 -22.80
CA VAL A 84 5.83 -36.12 -22.75
C VAL A 84 6.20 -37.17 -21.70
N ALA A 85 6.76 -38.30 -22.16
CA ALA A 85 7.25 -39.35 -21.28
C ALA A 85 8.39 -38.80 -20.41
N VAL A 86 8.14 -38.68 -19.11
CA VAL A 86 9.17 -38.32 -18.12
C VAL A 86 10.05 -39.57 -17.91
N PRO A 87 11.37 -39.49 -18.14
CA PRO A 87 12.29 -40.61 -17.89
C PRO A 87 12.20 -41.07 -16.43
N ALA A 88 12.05 -42.38 -16.20
CA ALA A 88 11.82 -42.97 -14.87
C ALA A 88 12.99 -42.77 -13.89
N ASP A 89 14.17 -42.50 -14.44
CA ASP A 89 15.42 -42.24 -13.77
C ASP A 89 15.53 -40.78 -13.26
N CYS A 90 14.64 -39.86 -13.68
CA CYS A 90 14.68 -38.43 -13.31
C CYS A 90 16.08 -37.80 -13.43
N ALA A 91 16.95 -38.40 -14.25
CA ALA A 91 18.31 -37.96 -14.42
C ALA A 91 18.28 -36.68 -15.24
N VAL A 92 18.86 -35.61 -14.69
CA VAL A 92 19.02 -34.36 -15.41
C VAL A 92 19.85 -34.68 -16.66
N PRO A 93 19.37 -34.36 -17.87
CA PRO A 93 20.15 -34.56 -19.09
C PRO A 93 21.48 -33.84 -18.96
N ASP A 94 22.60 -34.44 -19.38
CA ASP A 94 23.95 -33.87 -19.21
C ASP A 94 24.05 -32.43 -19.73
N ALA A 95 23.35 -32.14 -20.83
CA ALA A 95 23.26 -30.79 -21.41
C ALA A 95 22.51 -29.78 -20.53
N ALA A 96 21.56 -30.20 -19.71
CA ALA A 96 20.88 -29.34 -18.74
C ALA A 96 21.75 -29.12 -17.49
N GLY A 97 22.57 -30.10 -17.11
CA GLY A 97 23.54 -29.99 -16.03
C GLY A 97 24.58 -28.90 -16.30
N SER A 98 25.17 -28.88 -17.50
CA SER A 98 26.15 -27.85 -17.87
C SER A 98 25.56 -26.42 -17.89
N VAL A 99 24.32 -26.27 -18.36
CA VAL A 99 23.62 -24.97 -18.34
C VAL A 99 23.37 -24.51 -16.90
N LEU A 100 23.03 -25.43 -16.00
CA LEU A 100 22.83 -25.11 -14.59
C LEU A 100 24.14 -24.69 -13.91
N ASP A 101 25.24 -25.40 -14.18
CA ASP A 101 26.57 -25.08 -13.66
C ASP A 101 27.07 -23.72 -14.17
N ASP A 102 26.87 -23.42 -15.46
CA ASP A 102 27.19 -22.11 -16.04
C ASP A 102 26.36 -20.99 -15.40
N ALA A 103 25.06 -21.23 -15.15
CA ALA A 103 24.19 -20.26 -14.50
C ALA A 103 24.60 -20.02 -13.04
N ILE A 104 24.98 -21.07 -12.31
CA ILE A 104 25.53 -20.98 -10.95
C ILE A 104 26.84 -20.17 -10.96
N GLY A 105 27.75 -20.48 -11.90
CA GLY A 105 28.99 -19.76 -12.09
C GLY A 105 28.76 -18.27 -12.37
N ALA A 106 27.85 -17.95 -13.29
CA ALA A 106 27.50 -16.57 -13.62
C ALA A 106 26.84 -15.83 -12.44
N ALA A 107 25.96 -16.48 -11.68
CA ALA A 107 25.32 -15.89 -10.51
C ALA A 107 26.35 -15.62 -9.40
N ASN A 108 27.27 -16.55 -9.16
CA ASN A 108 28.36 -16.38 -8.21
C ASN A 108 29.33 -15.27 -8.64
N ALA A 109 29.70 -15.20 -9.93
CA ALA A 109 30.53 -14.15 -10.49
C ALA A 109 29.90 -12.75 -10.32
N ARG A 110 28.59 -12.62 -10.59
CA ARG A 110 27.85 -11.36 -10.33
C ARG A 110 27.88 -10.97 -8.86
N ARG A 111 27.73 -11.95 -7.96
CA ARG A 111 27.75 -11.74 -6.50
C ARG A 111 29.12 -11.34 -5.98
N SER A 112 30.20 -11.86 -6.58
CA SER A 112 31.59 -11.53 -6.26
C SER A 112 32.13 -10.29 -7.00
N GLY A 113 31.30 -9.62 -7.82
CA GLY A 113 31.70 -8.44 -8.59
C GLY A 113 32.57 -8.75 -9.81
N GLN A 114 32.65 -10.01 -10.24
CA GLN A 114 33.33 -10.42 -11.46
C GLN A 114 32.38 -10.30 -12.66
N SER A 115 32.68 -9.39 -13.59
CA SER A 115 31.96 -9.29 -14.86
C SER A 115 32.26 -10.54 -15.71
N GLY A 116 31.28 -11.43 -15.83
CA GLY A 116 31.38 -12.61 -16.69
C GLY A 116 31.55 -12.23 -18.16
N SER A 117 32.32 -13.03 -18.90
CA SER A 117 32.50 -12.90 -20.35
C SER A 117 31.16 -12.95 -21.07
N GLY A 118 30.86 -11.91 -21.86
CA GLY A 118 29.61 -11.76 -22.58
C GLY A 118 29.28 -12.99 -23.44
N LEU A 119 28.00 -13.34 -23.48
CA LEU A 119 27.44 -14.39 -24.31
C LEU A 119 27.95 -14.24 -25.77
N PRO A 120 28.43 -15.32 -26.42
CA PRO A 120 28.67 -15.27 -27.86
C PRO A 120 27.35 -15.03 -28.59
N ALA A 121 27.30 -13.98 -29.40
CA ALA A 121 26.21 -13.71 -30.32
C ALA A 121 26.20 -14.79 -31.41
N GLY A 122 25.45 -15.87 -31.17
CA GLY A 122 25.43 -17.06 -32.03
C GLY A 122 24.05 -17.41 -32.56
N GLY A 123 23.70 -16.80 -33.70
CA GLY A 123 22.96 -17.42 -34.81
C GLY A 123 21.58 -18.04 -34.53
N SER A 124 20.52 -17.24 -34.71
CA SER A 124 19.19 -17.73 -35.04
C SER A 124 19.19 -18.41 -36.42
N ALA A 125 19.27 -19.74 -36.45
CA ALA A 125 18.90 -20.53 -37.62
C ALA A 125 17.41 -20.88 -37.56
N PRO A 126 16.60 -20.60 -38.61
CA PRO A 126 15.19 -20.95 -38.62
C PRO A 126 15.02 -22.48 -38.75
N VAL A 127 14.32 -23.08 -37.78
CA VAL A 127 13.87 -24.47 -37.88
C VAL A 127 12.78 -24.55 -38.95
N ALA A 128 13.11 -25.20 -40.07
CA ALA A 128 12.14 -25.55 -41.10
C ALA A 128 11.24 -26.69 -40.59
N VAL A 129 9.96 -26.40 -40.41
CA VAL A 129 8.93 -27.40 -40.15
C VAL A 129 8.53 -28.00 -41.51
N ARG A 130 8.68 -29.32 -41.64
CA ARG A 130 8.10 -30.13 -42.72
C ARG A 130 6.89 -30.88 -42.19
#